data_AF-A0A9Q6LML3-F1
#
_entry.id   AF-A0A9Q6LML3-F1
#
_cell.length_a   1.000
_cell.length_b   1.000
_cell.length_c   1.000
_cell.angle_alpha   90.00
_cell.angle_beta   90.00
_cell.angle_gamma   90.00
#
_symmetry.space_group_name_H-M   'P 1'
#
loop_
_entity.id
_entity.type
_entity.pdbx_description
1 polymer ?
#
loop_
_entity_poly.entity_id
_entity_poly.type
_entity_poly.pdbx_seq_one_letter_code
_entity_poly.pdbx_strand_id
1 'polypeptide(L)'
;MNIKKILTLVPFVILTVSPYASANNYCQKARDLRLQVSAYTCPKRDFSLALNLAQAIDDKNFVQSVCAQNQKKDYCLSGVLSFPTEANGLSSIAIMEKKKACLMAKEDQEQINLYLSAYLLSKQCFNSKAVFFRDSF
;
A
#
# COMPACT_ATOMS: atom_id res chain seq x y z
N MET A 1 -19.26 -51.40 40.44
CA MET A 1 -19.03 -49.95 40.52
C MET A 1 -17.67 -49.65 39.90
N ASN A 2 -17.63 -49.23 38.63
CA ASN A 2 -16.40 -48.93 37.90
C ASN A 2 -16.63 -47.68 37.07
N ILE A 3 -16.38 -46.51 37.66
CA ILE A 3 -16.46 -45.22 36.97
C ILE A 3 -15.11 -45.05 36.26
N LYS A 4 -15.06 -45.43 34.98
CA LYS A 4 -13.94 -45.08 34.09
C LYS A 4 -13.95 -43.55 33.91
N LYS A 5 -12.93 -42.88 34.44
CA LYS A 5 -12.67 -41.45 34.27
C LYS A 5 -12.50 -41.16 32.77
N ILE A 6 -13.42 -40.39 32.21
CA ILE A 6 -13.30 -39.80 30.89
C ILE A 6 -12.24 -38.70 31.00
N LEU A 7 -11.10 -38.90 30.34
CA LEU A 7 -10.05 -37.89 30.19
C LEU A 7 -10.53 -36.91 29.10
N THR A 8 -11.05 -35.76 29.51
CA THR A 8 -11.38 -34.66 28.60
C THR A 8 -10.10 -33.99 28.11
N LEU A 9 -9.72 -34.30 26.87
CA LEU A 9 -8.73 -33.54 26.10
C LEU A 9 -9.33 -32.17 25.77
N VAL A 10 -8.95 -31.14 26.53
CA VAL A 10 -9.22 -29.74 26.18
C VAL A 10 -8.22 -29.36 25.09
N PRO A 11 -8.65 -28.99 23.87
CA PRO A 11 -7.74 -28.39 22.92
C PRO A 11 -7.39 -27.00 23.46
N PHE A 12 -6.14 -26.84 23.89
CA PHE A 12 -5.53 -25.54 24.14
C PHE A 12 -5.44 -24.82 22.78
N VAL A 13 -6.49 -24.08 22.43
CA VAL A 13 -6.47 -23.13 21.31
C VAL A 13 -5.57 -21.98 21.75
N ILE A 14 -4.28 -22.12 21.48
CA ILE A 14 -3.35 -21.00 21.54
C ILE A 14 -3.79 -20.07 20.41
N LEU A 15 -4.60 -19.07 20.73
CA LEU A 15 -4.80 -17.89 19.89
C LEU A 15 -3.45 -17.18 19.79
N THR A 16 -2.61 -17.64 18.86
CA THR A 16 -1.48 -16.87 18.38
C THR A 16 -2.05 -15.73 17.55
N VAL A 17 -2.50 -14.68 18.25
CA VAL A 17 -2.62 -13.34 17.67
C VAL A 17 -1.21 -12.95 17.23
N SER A 18 -0.89 -13.37 16.01
CA SER A 18 0.36 -13.05 15.37
C SER A 18 0.47 -11.53 15.30
N PRO A 19 1.66 -10.95 15.50
CA PRO A 19 1.86 -9.49 15.56
C PRO A 19 1.65 -8.79 14.20
N TYR A 20 1.01 -9.43 13.21
CA TYR A 20 0.75 -8.92 11.86
C TYR A 20 -0.27 -7.77 11.79
N ALA A 21 -0.78 -7.27 12.91
CA ALA A 21 -1.69 -6.13 12.92
C ALA A 21 -1.00 -4.83 12.44
N SER A 22 0.31 -4.65 12.64
CA SER A 22 1.03 -3.44 12.19
C SER A 22 1.53 -3.52 10.74
N ALA A 23 1.75 -4.71 10.19
CA ALA A 23 2.16 -4.91 8.80
C ALA A 23 1.00 -4.72 7.80
N ASN A 24 -0.25 -4.85 8.25
CA ASN A 24 -1.43 -4.84 7.39
C ASN A 24 -1.83 -3.42 6.93
N ASN A 25 -1.47 -2.37 7.68
CA ASN A 25 -1.89 -1.00 7.37
C ASN A 25 -1.19 -0.43 6.12
N TYR A 26 0.13 -0.59 6.00
CA TYR A 26 0.86 -0.07 4.84
C TYR A 26 0.69 -0.89 3.56
N CYS A 27 0.42 -2.20 3.64
CA CYS A 27 0.01 -2.97 2.46
C CYS A 27 -1.27 -2.39 1.85
N GLN A 28 -2.30 -2.16 2.68
CA GLN A 28 -3.56 -1.60 2.21
C GLN A 28 -3.39 -0.18 1.67
N LYS A 29 -2.70 0.69 2.42
CA LYS A 29 -2.36 2.07 1.99
C LYS A 29 -1.65 2.08 0.63
N ALA A 30 -0.63 1.23 0.44
CA ALA A 30 0.11 1.16 -0.82
C ALA A 30 -0.74 0.63 -1.99
N ARG A 31 -1.62 -0.35 -1.75
CA ARG A 31 -2.56 -0.85 -2.78
C ARG A 31 -3.53 0.23 -3.21
N ASP A 32 -4.20 0.85 -2.24
CA ASP A 32 -5.23 1.86 -2.51
C ASP A 32 -4.63 3.07 -3.22
N LEU A 33 -3.45 3.53 -2.77
CA LEU A 33 -2.73 4.61 -3.43
C LEU A 33 -2.34 4.25 -4.86
N ARG A 34 -1.80 3.04 -5.09
CA ARG A 34 -1.42 2.57 -6.44
C ARG A 34 -2.62 2.53 -7.39
N LEU A 35 -3.79 2.08 -6.90
CA LEU A 35 -5.03 2.06 -7.68
C LEU A 35 -5.48 3.47 -8.04
N GLN A 36 -5.47 4.40 -7.08
CA GLN A 36 -5.81 5.80 -7.34
C GLN A 36 -4.85 6.45 -8.35
N VAL A 37 -3.55 6.26 -8.17
CA VAL A 37 -2.52 6.76 -9.09
C VAL A 37 -2.74 6.18 -10.48
N SER A 38 -3.02 4.88 -10.61
CA SER A 38 -3.24 4.23 -11.92
C SER A 38 -4.55 4.67 -12.60
N ALA A 39 -5.59 4.98 -11.82
CA ALA A 39 -6.89 5.40 -12.34
C ALA A 39 -6.94 6.89 -12.70
N TYR A 40 -6.00 7.69 -12.20
CA TYR A 40 -5.98 9.12 -12.46
C TYR A 40 -5.89 9.44 -13.94
N THR A 41 -6.73 10.38 -14.39
CA THR A 41 -6.81 10.80 -15.79
C THR A 41 -6.63 12.31 -15.89
N CYS A 42 -5.41 12.76 -16.21
CA CYS A 42 -5.15 14.19 -16.48
C CYS A 42 -5.96 14.68 -17.71
N PRO A 43 -6.49 15.91 -17.72
CA PRO A 43 -6.35 16.98 -16.73
C PRO A 43 -7.50 17.05 -15.72
N LYS A 44 -8.22 15.95 -15.45
CA LYS A 44 -9.33 15.97 -14.49
C LYS A 44 -8.80 16.27 -13.09
N ARG A 45 -9.55 17.05 -12.30
CA ARG A 45 -9.23 17.21 -10.88
C ARG A 45 -9.51 15.93 -10.11
N ASP A 46 -8.63 15.62 -9.18
CA ASP A 46 -8.81 14.55 -8.20
C ASP A 46 -8.21 14.99 -6.86
N PHE A 47 -9.04 15.65 -6.04
CA PHE A 47 -8.65 16.09 -4.71
C PHE A 47 -8.35 14.93 -3.76
N SER A 48 -9.01 13.79 -3.96
CA SER A 48 -8.80 12.59 -3.13
C SER A 48 -7.41 12.05 -3.36
N LEU A 49 -7.02 11.88 -4.63
CA LEU A 49 -5.66 11.48 -5.00
C LEU A 49 -4.62 12.47 -4.45
N ALA A 50 -4.84 13.77 -4.66
CA ALA A 50 -3.90 14.80 -4.22
C ALA A 50 -3.66 14.74 -2.70
N LEU A 51 -4.73 14.63 -1.92
CA LEU A 51 -4.67 14.50 -0.47
C LEU A 51 -3.97 13.21 -0.05
N ASN A 52 -4.31 12.07 -0.66
CA ASN A 52 -3.73 10.78 -0.31
C ASN A 52 -2.23 10.70 -0.67
N LEU A 53 -1.80 11.32 -1.76
CA LEU A 53 -0.38 11.46 -2.09
C LEU A 53 0.35 12.35 -1.08
N ALA A 54 -0.23 13.50 -0.70
CA ALA A 54 0.34 14.39 0.32
C ALA A 54 0.48 13.66 1.68
N GLN A 55 -0.56 12.95 2.11
CA GLN A 55 -0.52 12.15 3.34
C GLN A 55 0.44 10.96 3.26
N ALA A 56 0.68 10.42 2.07
CA ALA A 56 1.65 9.36 1.87
C ALA A 56 3.09 9.87 2.02
N ILE A 57 3.40 11.06 1.50
CA ILE A 57 4.74 11.66 1.63
C ILE A 57 5.03 12.18 3.04
N ASP A 58 4.02 12.64 3.78
CA ASP A 58 4.17 13.09 5.18
C ASP A 58 4.41 11.93 6.16
N ASP A 59 3.97 10.72 5.80
CA ASP A 59 4.17 9.50 6.58
C ASP A 59 5.58 8.93 6.31
N LYS A 60 6.56 9.46 7.06
CA LYS A 60 7.98 9.07 6.94
C LYS A 60 8.21 7.55 7.04
N ASN A 61 7.44 6.87 7.88
CA ASN A 61 7.56 5.42 8.07
C ASN A 61 7.04 4.66 6.85
N PHE A 62 5.95 5.13 6.24
CA PHE A 62 5.47 4.61 4.97
C PHE A 62 6.49 4.83 3.85
N VAL A 63 7.02 6.04 3.69
CA VAL A 63 8.03 6.36 2.66
C VAL A 63 9.27 5.48 2.83
N GLN A 64 9.79 5.36 4.06
CA GLN A 64 10.92 4.47 4.34
C GLN A 64 10.61 3.02 4.00
N SER A 65 9.40 2.55 4.31
CA SER A 65 8.98 1.17 4.02
C SER A 65 8.91 0.89 2.52
N VAL A 66 8.32 1.81 1.75
CA VAL A 66 8.25 1.73 0.27
C VAL A 66 9.65 1.72 -0.32
N CYS A 67 10.53 2.62 0.12
CA CYS A 67 11.86 2.76 -0.45
C CYS A 67 12.88 1.72 0.02
N ALA A 68 12.67 1.08 1.16
CA ALA A 68 13.58 0.04 1.68
C ALA A 68 13.74 -1.16 0.74
N GLN A 69 12.79 -1.36 -0.17
CA GLN A 69 12.72 -2.52 -1.07
C GLN A 69 13.29 -2.20 -2.46
N ASN A 70 13.75 -0.96 -2.68
CA ASN A 70 14.39 -0.55 -3.92
C ASN A 70 15.89 -0.85 -3.88
N GLN A 71 16.43 -1.42 -4.97
CA GLN A 71 17.87 -1.67 -5.11
C GLN A 71 18.72 -0.39 -4.94
N LYS A 72 18.13 0.78 -5.23
CA LYS A 72 18.70 2.10 -4.99
C LYS A 72 17.82 2.88 -4.01
N LYS A 73 17.81 2.44 -2.74
CA LYS A 73 17.04 3.05 -1.66
C LYS A 73 17.15 4.58 -1.61
N ASP A 74 18.36 5.12 -1.70
CA ASP A 74 18.60 6.57 -1.61
C ASP A 74 17.96 7.36 -2.76
N TYR A 75 17.87 6.73 -3.94
CA TYR A 75 17.20 7.29 -5.12
C TYR A 75 15.68 7.33 -4.95
N CYS A 76 15.10 6.36 -4.25
CA CYS A 76 13.68 6.38 -3.90
C CYS A 76 13.36 7.42 -2.81
N LEU A 77 14.28 7.59 -1.84
CA LEU A 77 14.09 8.51 -0.72
C LEU A 77 14.30 9.98 -1.10
N SER A 78 15.21 10.25 -2.04
CA SER A 78 15.67 11.60 -2.34
C SER A 78 16.15 11.75 -3.79
N GLY A 79 16.05 12.97 -4.32
CA GLY A 79 16.42 13.30 -5.69
C GLY A 79 15.20 13.56 -6.59
N VAL A 80 15.48 13.94 -7.84
CA VAL A 80 14.45 14.45 -8.76
C VAL A 80 13.38 13.42 -9.16
N LEU A 81 13.72 12.12 -9.19
CA LEU A 81 12.76 11.05 -9.51
C LEU A 81 12.34 10.22 -8.27
N SER A 82 12.55 10.78 -7.08
CA SER A 82 12.26 10.09 -5.82
C SER A 82 10.76 9.98 -5.57
N PHE A 83 10.34 8.97 -4.79
CA PHE A 83 8.92 8.77 -4.46
C PHE A 83 8.26 10.04 -3.91
N PRO A 84 8.87 10.79 -2.96
CA PRO A 84 8.27 12.04 -2.48
C PRO A 84 8.15 13.13 -3.55
N THR A 85 9.14 13.23 -4.45
CA THR A 85 9.15 14.28 -5.49
C THR A 85 8.05 14.02 -6.51
N GLU A 86 7.96 12.79 -7.01
CA GLU A 86 6.95 12.38 -7.98
C GLU A 86 5.54 12.45 -7.38
N ALA A 87 5.35 11.95 -6.15
CA ALA A 87 4.07 12.02 -5.47
C ALA A 87 3.61 13.45 -5.22
N ASN A 88 4.53 14.37 -4.89
CA ASN A 88 4.23 15.79 -4.75
C ASN A 88 3.91 16.46 -6.11
N GLY A 89 4.63 16.09 -7.17
CA GLY A 89 4.35 16.52 -8.55
C GLY A 89 2.94 16.14 -8.98
N LEU A 90 2.61 14.84 -8.88
CA LEU A 90 1.30 14.33 -9.24
C LEU A 90 0.18 14.89 -8.36
N SER A 91 0.43 15.05 -7.05
CA SER A 91 -0.52 15.70 -6.13
C SER A 91 -0.84 17.12 -6.57
N SER A 92 0.19 17.89 -6.92
CA SER A 92 0.03 19.26 -7.43
C SER A 92 -0.73 19.29 -8.76
N ILE A 93 -0.44 18.37 -9.67
CA ILE A 93 -1.12 18.30 -10.97
C ILE A 93 -2.58 17.85 -10.80
N ALA A 94 -2.86 16.93 -9.88
CA ALA A 94 -4.21 16.43 -9.62
C ALA A 94 -5.19 17.51 -9.15
N ILE A 95 -4.71 18.64 -8.62
CA ILE A 95 -5.55 19.80 -8.28
C ILE A 95 -5.53 20.90 -9.35
N MET A 96 -4.74 20.75 -10.42
CA MET A 96 -4.61 21.69 -11.52
C MET A 96 -5.27 21.16 -12.81
N GLU A 97 -6.29 21.83 -13.34
CA GLU A 97 -6.89 21.48 -14.65
C GLU A 97 -6.06 22.01 -15.83
N LYS A 98 -4.78 21.59 -15.91
CA LYS A 98 -3.83 22.10 -16.92
C LYS A 98 -3.35 20.97 -17.82
N LYS A 99 -3.86 20.93 -19.05
CA LYS A 99 -3.44 19.96 -20.09
C LYS A 99 -1.92 19.87 -20.31
N LYS A 100 -1.22 21.02 -20.23
CA LYS A 100 0.24 21.07 -20.42
C LYS A 100 1.04 20.26 -19.38
N ALA A 101 0.43 19.91 -18.24
CA ALA A 101 1.07 19.11 -17.20
C ALA A 101 0.82 17.61 -17.37
N CYS A 102 0.03 17.16 -18.35
CA CYS A 102 -0.34 15.75 -18.46
C CYS A 102 0.78 14.80 -18.86
N LEU A 103 1.83 15.30 -19.53
CA LEU A 103 3.01 14.49 -19.80
C LEU A 103 3.74 14.17 -18.49
N MET A 104 4.00 15.21 -17.69
CA MET A 104 4.60 15.08 -16.36
C MET A 104 3.75 14.19 -15.45
N ALA A 105 2.43 14.40 -15.41
CA ALA A 105 1.55 13.52 -14.62
C ALA A 105 1.69 12.04 -14.98
N LYS A 106 1.89 11.72 -16.27
CA LYS A 106 2.08 10.34 -16.71
C LYS A 106 3.43 9.78 -16.23
N GLU A 107 4.50 10.57 -16.33
CA GLU A 107 5.83 10.19 -15.83
C GLU A 107 5.79 9.96 -14.30
N ASP A 108 5.18 10.89 -13.56
CA ASP A 108 4.99 10.77 -12.11
C ASP A 108 4.18 9.49 -11.78
N GLN A 109 3.08 9.22 -12.50
CA GLN A 109 2.26 8.01 -12.32
C GLN A 109 3.07 6.73 -12.53
N GLU A 110 3.88 6.65 -13.59
CA GLU A 110 4.70 5.48 -13.91
C GLU A 110 5.74 5.23 -12.80
N GLN A 111 6.42 6.28 -12.36
CA GLN A 111 7.46 6.19 -11.34
C GLN A 111 6.89 5.83 -9.96
N ILE A 112 5.79 6.46 -9.55
CA ILE A 112 5.07 6.13 -8.30
C ILE A 112 4.58 4.67 -8.33
N ASN A 113 4.00 4.24 -9.45
CA ASN A 113 3.53 2.86 -9.60
C ASN A 113 4.66 1.85 -9.52
N LEU A 114 5.85 2.17 -10.03
CA LEU A 114 7.04 1.33 -9.92
C LEU A 114 7.44 1.13 -8.45
N TYR A 115 7.53 2.22 -7.67
CA TYR A 115 7.86 2.15 -6.24
C TYR A 115 6.83 1.37 -5.43
N LEU A 116 5.54 1.65 -5.63
CA LEU A 116 4.47 0.97 -4.90
C LEU A 116 4.39 -0.51 -5.30
N SER A 117 4.58 -0.85 -6.57
CA SER A 117 4.58 -2.25 -7.03
C SER A 117 5.73 -3.04 -6.42
N ALA A 118 6.95 -2.47 -6.39
CA ALA A 118 8.11 -3.11 -5.76
C ALA A 118 7.87 -3.38 -4.26
N TYR A 119 7.29 -2.40 -3.55
CA TYR A 119 6.90 -2.58 -2.15
C TYR A 119 5.86 -3.70 -1.98
N LEU A 120 4.78 -3.68 -2.75
CA LEU A 120 3.70 -4.68 -2.66
C LEU A 120 4.19 -6.10 -2.95
N LEU A 121 5.07 -6.26 -3.95
CA LEU A 121 5.66 -7.55 -4.30
C LEU A 121 6.60 -8.05 -3.20
N SER A 122 7.52 -7.20 -2.73
CA SER A 122 8.52 -7.58 -1.71
C SER A 122 7.90 -7.93 -0.36
N LYS A 123 6.80 -7.26 0.02
CA LYS A 123 6.05 -7.57 1.25
C LYS A 123 5.03 -8.68 1.08
N GLN A 124 4.95 -9.28 -0.11
CA GLN A 124 3.92 -10.26 -0.45
C GLN A 124 2.52 -9.76 -0.07
N CYS A 125 2.26 -8.47 -0.35
CA CYS A 125 0.94 -7.88 -0.19
C CYS A 125 0.03 -8.42 -1.32
N PHE A 126 -0.16 -9.73 -1.40
CA PHE A 126 -1.22 -10.40 -2.15
C PHE A 126 -2.49 -10.43 -1.29
N ASN A 127 -3.67 -10.29 -1.90
CA ASN A 127 -4.95 -10.04 -1.24
C ASN A 127 -5.10 -10.79 0.11
N SER A 128 -5.25 -10.07 1.22
CA SER A 128 -5.64 -10.68 2.51
C SER A 128 -7.14 -11.00 2.57
N LYS A 129 -7.76 -11.20 1.42
CA LYS A 129 -9.13 -11.68 1.28
C LYS A 129 -9.15 -12.79 0.23
N ALA A 130 -8.44 -13.87 0.49
CA ALA A 130 -9.13 -15.16 0.41
C ALA A 130 -10.04 -15.22 1.65
N VAL A 131 -11.17 -14.50 1.60
CA VAL A 131 -12.35 -14.98 2.32
C VAL A 131 -12.65 -16.28 1.60
N PHE A 132 -12.10 -17.38 2.11
CA PHE A 132 -12.53 -18.70 1.70
C PHE A 132 -14.04 -18.69 1.88
N PHE A 133 -14.78 -18.76 0.78
CA PHE A 133 -16.12 -19.31 0.78
C PHE A 133 -15.97 -20.76 1.26
N ARG A 134 -15.95 -20.93 2.58
CA ARG A 134 -16.32 -22.18 3.23
C ARG A 134 -17.45 -21.81 4.17
N ASP A 135 -18.55 -22.54 3.96
CA ASP A 135 -19.80 -22.52 4.71
C ASP A 135 -20.71 -21.36 4.25
N SER A 136 -21.72 -21.59 3.41
CA SER A 136 -22.78 -22.58 3.63
C SER A 136 -23.25 -23.23 2.32
N PHE A 137 -23.17 -24.57 2.28
CA PHE A 137 -24.10 -25.42 1.55
C PHE A 137 -25.41 -25.54 2.33
#